data_AF-A0A8H3IH16-F1
#
_entry.id   AF-A0A8H3IH16-F1
#
_cell.length_a   1.000
_cell.length_b   1.000
_cell.length_c   1.000
_cell.angle_alpha   90.00
_cell.angle_beta   90.00
_cell.angle_gamma   90.00
#
_symmetry.space_group_name_H-M   'P 1'
#
loop_
_entity.id
_entity.type
_entity.pdbx_description
1 polymer ?
#
loop_
_entity_poly.entity_id
_entity_poly.type
_entity_poly.pdbx_seq_one_letter_code
_entity_poly.pdbx_strand_id
1 'polypeptide(L)'
;MEESLASAILSIQDRLPGRKLYQHIYNENSELSIALQSRIVSAYQGFIDLCIVATKYYKSGGPRRWLRALLPVNHFADKANEVQDRIVQIPRLCEELLNKNVEVIKRSNMVKLALKTHLLISHIDLEVQITELQNGHDHDCLDEIQWLLNLVDFLEEEHSKEWDKHSQAVDRGDDFNEEIFQQMRGPELDSFRASEDYQLWKESERSCLLILSCYNDISIHQAYQCWFSPIAAATVKDFGQEEIRPLYAYYALPQNGKLLYDVLSVILLQLLRQKSGALRDEQRHTELRTELGKFHQTGMDENDRVLAMERVTLREIDFFDESETLYIVVDRVDRCRDPKTVDRHKMLLKNFIKMVEAARCKLRVLTVINGRSWRVESHRDEIGAKMKEGLILHTAEQGVRC
;
A
#
# COMPACT_ATOMS: atom_id res chain seq x y z
N MET A 1 -43.95 36.17 64.81
CA MET A 1 -43.92 34.69 64.95
C MET A 1 -44.50 34.01 63.70
N GLU A 2 -45.67 34.44 63.22
CA GLU A 2 -46.29 33.88 61.99
C GLU A 2 -45.44 34.12 60.72
N GLU A 3 -44.87 35.32 60.53
CA GLU A 3 -43.95 35.62 59.42
C GLU A 3 -42.66 34.78 59.46
N SER A 4 -42.09 34.58 60.64
CA SER A 4 -40.89 33.75 60.84
C SER A 4 -41.16 32.29 60.47
N LEU A 5 -42.33 31.77 60.84
CA LEU A 5 -42.75 30.41 60.51
C LEU A 5 -43.05 30.24 59.02
N ALA A 6 -43.71 31.21 58.40
CA ALA A 6 -43.95 31.21 56.96
C ALA A 6 -42.64 31.26 56.16
N SER A 7 -41.68 32.11 56.58
CA SER A 7 -40.36 32.17 55.93
C SER A 7 -39.55 30.88 56.10
N ALA A 8 -39.65 30.22 57.25
CA ALA A 8 -39.00 28.94 57.51
C ALA A 8 -39.58 27.82 56.63
N ILE A 9 -40.91 27.78 56.47
CA ILE A 9 -41.58 26.79 55.62
C ILE A 9 -41.23 27.01 54.14
N LEU A 10 -41.20 28.26 53.66
CA LEU A 10 -40.83 28.59 52.28
C LEU A 10 -39.35 28.28 51.99
N SER A 11 -38.44 28.62 52.92
CA SER A 11 -37.01 28.27 52.84
C SER A 11 -36.78 26.76 52.74
N ILE A 12 -37.62 25.96 53.41
CA ILE A 12 -37.54 24.50 53.36
C ILE A 12 -38.11 23.97 52.04
N GLN A 13 -39.23 24.52 51.56
CA GLN A 13 -39.87 24.13 50.31
C GLN A 13 -38.94 24.31 49.09
N ASP A 14 -38.23 25.42 49.01
CA ASP A 14 -37.30 25.71 47.91
C ASP A 14 -36.05 24.81 47.89
N ARG A 15 -35.77 24.13 49.01
CA ARG A 15 -34.56 23.31 49.19
C ARG A 15 -34.82 21.80 49.15
N LEU A 16 -36.08 21.38 48.99
CA LEU A 16 -36.42 19.96 48.87
C LEU A 16 -36.11 19.46 47.44
N PRO A 17 -35.29 18.40 47.29
CA PRO A 17 -34.95 17.86 45.98
C PRO A 17 -36.20 17.45 45.17
N GLY A 18 -36.12 17.55 43.84
CA GLY A 18 -37.20 17.10 42.96
C GLY A 18 -37.38 15.58 42.97
N ARG A 19 -38.63 15.10 42.87
CA ARG A 19 -39.04 13.68 42.86
C ARG A 19 -38.22 12.75 41.94
N LYS A 20 -37.64 13.28 40.86
CA LYS A 20 -36.80 12.52 39.92
C LYS A 20 -35.42 12.12 40.50
N LEU A 21 -34.84 12.94 41.37
CA LEU A 21 -33.56 12.64 42.02
C LEU A 21 -33.68 11.43 42.98
N TYR A 22 -34.84 11.32 43.64
CA TYR A 22 -35.16 10.21 44.55
C TYR A 22 -35.21 8.84 43.86
N GLN A 23 -35.77 8.78 42.65
CA GLN A 23 -35.87 7.51 41.91
C GLN A 23 -34.49 6.97 41.52
N HIS A 24 -33.49 7.83 41.35
CA HIS A 24 -32.13 7.40 41.02
C HIS A 24 -31.34 6.98 42.26
N ILE A 25 -31.43 7.75 43.36
CA ILE A 25 -30.72 7.47 44.62
C ILE A 25 -31.22 6.15 45.28
N TYR A 26 -32.49 5.79 45.12
CA TYR A 26 -33.06 4.58 45.74
C TYR A 26 -32.72 3.26 45.02
N ASN A 27 -32.14 3.31 43.82
CA ASN A 27 -31.78 2.10 43.06
C ASN A 27 -30.32 1.67 43.21
N GLU A 28 -29.47 2.47 43.87
CA GLU A 28 -28.04 2.18 44.04
C GLU A 28 -27.71 1.80 45.49
N ASN A 29 -27.14 0.60 45.70
CA ASN A 29 -26.76 0.02 47.00
C ASN A 29 -25.35 0.45 47.48
N SER A 30 -25.00 1.74 47.39
CA SER A 30 -23.72 2.24 47.90
C SER A 30 -23.87 2.75 49.34
N GLU A 31 -22.83 2.62 50.17
CA GLU A 31 -22.85 3.10 51.56
C GLU A 31 -23.17 4.60 51.68
N LEU A 32 -22.68 5.41 50.72
CA LEU A 32 -22.96 6.85 50.65
C LEU A 32 -24.36 7.17 50.13
N SER A 33 -24.94 6.36 49.23
CA SER A 33 -26.34 6.54 48.81
C SER A 33 -27.30 6.15 49.94
N ILE A 34 -26.97 5.13 50.73
CA ILE A 34 -27.71 4.79 51.97
C ILE A 34 -27.60 5.92 53.00
N ALA A 35 -26.41 6.51 53.18
CA ALA A 35 -26.22 7.67 54.07
C ALA A 35 -27.00 8.91 53.58
N LEU A 36 -27.02 9.16 52.27
CA LEU A 36 -27.81 10.24 51.66
C LEU A 36 -29.31 9.99 51.85
N GLN A 37 -29.81 8.78 51.60
CA GLN A 37 -31.20 8.40 51.86
C GLN A 37 -31.58 8.63 53.32
N SER A 38 -30.75 8.16 54.26
CA SER A 38 -30.95 8.34 55.71
C SER A 38 -31.02 9.83 56.10
N ARG A 39 -30.11 10.67 55.56
CA ARG A 39 -30.13 12.11 55.80
C ARG A 39 -31.36 12.79 55.22
N ILE A 40 -31.80 12.39 54.02
CA ILE A 40 -32.99 12.96 53.42
C ILE A 40 -34.25 12.56 54.21
N VAL A 41 -34.38 11.29 54.61
CA VAL A 41 -35.47 10.83 55.48
C VAL A 41 -35.46 11.60 56.81
N SER A 42 -34.29 11.80 57.41
CA SER A 42 -34.13 12.57 58.64
C SER A 42 -34.51 14.06 58.50
N ALA A 43 -34.23 14.67 57.34
CA ALA A 43 -34.63 16.05 57.04
C ALA A 43 -36.17 16.16 56.87
N TYR A 44 -36.79 15.22 56.15
CA TYR A 44 -38.25 15.18 56.02
C TYR A 44 -38.97 14.90 57.33
N GLN A 45 -38.45 13.98 58.14
CA GLN A 45 -39.00 13.70 59.46
C GLN A 45 -38.97 14.96 60.33
N GLY A 46 -37.85 15.69 60.34
CA GLY A 46 -37.73 16.97 61.03
C GLY A 46 -38.71 18.03 60.50
N PHE A 47 -38.92 18.09 59.19
CA PHE A 47 -39.90 19.00 58.58
C PHE A 47 -41.35 18.64 58.94
N ILE A 48 -41.71 17.35 58.92
CA ILE A 48 -43.02 16.86 59.33
C ILE A 48 -43.26 17.18 60.81
N ASP A 49 -42.28 16.94 61.67
CA ASP A 49 -42.34 17.29 63.09
C ASP A 49 -42.55 18.80 63.29
N LEU A 50 -41.82 19.63 62.54
CA LEU A 50 -42.02 21.09 62.54
C LEU A 50 -43.44 21.47 62.09
N CYS A 51 -43.96 20.85 61.03
CA CYS A 51 -45.33 21.06 60.54
C CYS A 51 -46.38 20.63 61.56
N ILE A 52 -46.18 19.51 62.26
CA ILE A 52 -47.07 19.02 63.32
C ILE A 52 -47.09 20.01 64.48
N VAL A 53 -45.91 20.50 64.91
CA VAL A 53 -45.79 21.46 66.01
C VAL A 53 -46.42 22.80 65.63
N ALA A 54 -46.19 23.29 64.40
CA ALA A 54 -46.85 24.46 63.84
C ALA A 54 -48.38 24.31 63.80
N THR A 55 -48.88 23.18 63.31
CA THR A 55 -50.33 22.92 63.22
C THR A 55 -50.98 22.83 64.61
N LYS A 56 -50.31 22.22 65.58
CA LYS A 56 -50.77 22.17 66.98
C LYS A 56 -50.82 23.57 67.62
N TYR A 57 -49.90 24.45 67.25
CA TYR A 57 -49.92 25.85 67.67
C TYR A 57 -51.15 26.58 67.09
N TYR A 58 -51.39 26.46 65.77
CA TYR A 58 -52.54 27.09 65.13
C TYR A 58 -53.90 26.46 65.52
N LYS A 59 -54.00 25.18 65.83
CA LYS A 59 -55.27 24.57 66.25
C LYS A 59 -55.69 24.89 67.69
N SER A 60 -54.80 25.48 68.51
CA SER A 60 -55.16 25.87 69.88
C SER A 60 -55.95 27.19 69.90
N GLY A 61 -57.08 27.22 70.63
CA GLY A 61 -57.98 28.38 70.70
C GLY A 61 -57.35 29.64 71.32
N GLY A 62 -57.92 30.81 70.99
CA GLY A 62 -57.41 32.17 71.23
C GLY A 62 -56.66 32.42 72.55
N PRO A 63 -57.21 32.13 73.74
CA PRO A 63 -56.53 32.43 75.01
C PRO A 63 -55.33 31.51 75.31
N ARG A 64 -55.33 30.26 74.79
CA ARG A 64 -54.20 29.33 74.95
C ARG A 64 -53.03 29.65 74.02
N ARG A 65 -53.29 30.26 72.85
CA ARG A 65 -52.22 30.79 71.97
C ARG A 65 -51.48 31.94 72.63
N TRP A 66 -52.21 32.84 73.29
CA TRP A 66 -51.63 34.01 73.94
C TRP A 66 -50.71 33.62 75.10
N LEU A 67 -51.14 32.69 75.96
CA LEU A 67 -50.33 32.14 77.05
C LEU A 67 -49.10 31.34 76.57
N ARG A 68 -49.17 30.68 75.41
CA ARG A 68 -48.01 29.98 74.81
C ARG A 68 -47.05 30.91 74.07
N ALA A 69 -47.48 32.09 73.63
CA ALA A 69 -46.60 33.08 73.04
C ALA A 69 -45.63 33.71 74.06
N LEU A 70 -45.89 33.52 75.37
CA LEU A 70 -45.03 33.93 76.49
C LEU A 70 -43.99 32.85 76.89
N LEU A 71 -44.11 31.61 76.38
CA LEU A 71 -43.08 30.58 76.53
C LEU A 71 -41.91 30.87 75.57
N PRO A 72 -40.67 30.46 75.90
CA PRO A 72 -39.49 30.93 75.19
C PRO A 72 -39.56 30.65 73.69
N VAL A 73 -39.46 31.72 72.91
CA VAL A 73 -39.52 31.77 71.43
C VAL A 73 -38.48 30.85 70.76
N ASN A 74 -37.49 30.37 71.52
CA ASN A 74 -36.37 29.60 71.03
C ASN A 74 -36.77 28.21 70.52
N HIS A 75 -37.76 27.52 71.09
CA HIS A 75 -38.06 26.13 70.70
C HIS A 75 -38.45 25.97 69.21
N PHE A 76 -39.15 26.94 68.63
CA PHE A 76 -39.50 26.92 67.20
C PHE A 76 -38.30 27.29 66.31
N ALA A 77 -37.52 28.28 66.74
CA ALA A 77 -36.32 28.69 66.03
C ALA A 77 -35.27 27.57 66.05
N ASP A 78 -35.10 26.88 67.18
CA ASP A 78 -34.19 25.75 67.35
C ASP A 78 -34.60 24.56 66.47
N LYS A 79 -35.90 24.26 66.39
CA LYS A 79 -36.43 23.23 65.48
C LYS A 79 -36.29 23.61 64.01
N ALA A 80 -36.50 24.87 63.66
CA ALA A 80 -36.31 25.37 62.30
C ALA A 80 -34.83 25.35 61.89
N ASN A 81 -33.93 25.75 62.79
CA ASN A 81 -32.47 25.69 62.60
C ASN A 81 -31.98 24.24 62.47
N GLU A 82 -32.51 23.32 63.29
CA GLU A 82 -32.20 21.89 63.20
C GLU A 82 -32.60 21.29 61.84
N VAL A 83 -33.78 21.65 61.33
CA VAL A 83 -34.22 21.22 59.99
C VAL A 83 -33.37 21.89 58.89
N GLN A 84 -33.05 23.16 59.05
CA GLN A 84 -32.23 23.90 58.08
C GLN A 84 -30.81 23.34 58.00
N ASP A 85 -30.19 22.99 59.12
CA ASP A 85 -28.87 22.34 59.18
C ASP A 85 -28.90 20.96 58.51
N ARG A 86 -29.95 20.16 58.76
CA ARG A 86 -30.14 18.86 58.10
C ARG A 86 -30.34 18.99 56.59
N ILE A 87 -31.01 20.04 56.13
CA ILE A 87 -31.21 20.32 54.70
C ILE A 87 -29.91 20.76 54.03
N VAL A 88 -29.11 21.62 54.66
CA VAL A 88 -27.81 22.09 54.12
C VAL A 88 -26.79 20.96 54.00
N GLN A 89 -26.93 19.91 54.80
CA GLN A 89 -26.10 18.72 54.74
C GLN A 89 -26.35 17.82 53.52
N ILE A 90 -27.52 17.92 52.87
CA ILE A 90 -27.87 17.11 51.69
C ILE A 90 -27.03 17.53 50.46
N PRO A 91 -26.95 18.82 50.06
CA PRO A 91 -26.10 19.26 48.95
C PRO A 91 -24.63 18.86 49.10
N ARG A 92 -24.06 18.95 50.32
CA ARG A 92 -22.67 18.56 50.58
C ARG A 92 -22.41 17.07 50.28
N LEU A 93 -23.31 16.20 50.72
CA LEU A 93 -23.22 14.76 50.42
C LEU A 93 -23.43 14.48 48.92
N CYS A 94 -24.29 15.25 48.24
CA CYS A 94 -24.45 15.15 46.79
C CYS A 94 -23.16 15.56 46.04
N GLU A 95 -22.46 16.62 46.48
CA GLU A 95 -21.17 17.02 45.92
C GLU A 95 -20.08 15.97 46.15
N GLU A 96 -20.02 15.37 47.35
CA GLU A 96 -19.11 14.26 47.65
C GLU A 96 -19.39 13.03 46.76
N LEU A 97 -20.66 12.67 46.57
CA LEU A 97 -21.07 11.59 45.66
C LEU A 97 -20.72 11.89 44.20
N LEU A 98 -20.96 13.13 43.76
CA LEU A 98 -20.61 13.57 42.40
C LEU A 98 -19.10 13.46 42.17
N ASN A 99 -18.28 13.96 43.12
CA ASN A 99 -16.83 13.86 43.04
C ASN A 99 -16.36 12.40 42.98
N LYS A 100 -16.92 11.53 43.83
CA LYS A 100 -16.61 10.10 43.80
C LYS A 100 -16.96 9.45 42.46
N ASN A 101 -18.14 9.76 41.90
CA ASN A 101 -18.56 9.25 40.61
C ASN A 101 -17.68 9.76 39.46
N VAL A 102 -17.32 11.04 39.47
CA VAL A 102 -16.39 11.63 38.50
C VAL A 102 -15.03 10.94 38.58
N GLU A 103 -14.50 10.67 39.78
CA GLU A 103 -13.25 9.93 39.94
C GLU A 103 -13.33 8.50 39.39
N VAL A 104 -14.41 7.76 39.67
CA VAL A 104 -14.62 6.41 39.16
C VAL A 104 -14.67 6.41 37.63
N ILE A 105 -15.41 7.35 37.04
CA ILE A 105 -15.50 7.51 35.58
C ILE A 105 -14.12 7.86 35.00
N LYS A 106 -13.39 8.78 35.62
CA LYS A 106 -12.04 9.17 35.18
C LYS A 106 -11.07 7.99 35.19
N ARG A 107 -11.05 7.20 36.28
CA ARG A 107 -10.23 5.98 36.38
C ARG A 107 -10.63 4.96 35.31
N SER A 108 -11.94 4.71 35.12
CA SER A 108 -12.43 3.81 34.08
C SER A 108 -12.00 4.24 32.68
N ASN A 109 -12.11 5.54 32.37
CA ASN A 109 -11.69 6.09 31.09
C ASN A 109 -10.18 5.99 30.87
N MET A 110 -9.36 6.20 31.91
CA MET A 110 -7.91 6.00 31.82
C MET A 110 -7.54 4.55 31.52
N VAL A 111 -8.17 3.58 32.19
CA VAL A 111 -7.92 2.15 31.94
C VAL A 111 -8.34 1.77 30.52
N LYS A 112 -9.51 2.23 30.06
CA LYS A 112 -9.96 2.02 28.68
C LYS A 112 -8.99 2.60 27.66
N LEU A 113 -8.46 3.80 27.92
CA LEU A 113 -7.47 4.44 27.04
C LEU A 113 -6.17 3.63 27.00
N ALA A 114 -5.65 3.20 28.15
CA ALA A 114 -4.45 2.37 28.23
C ALA A 114 -4.62 1.04 27.48
N LEU A 115 -5.78 0.39 27.64
CA LEU A 115 -6.11 -0.85 26.91
C LEU A 115 -6.18 -0.62 25.40
N LYS A 116 -6.81 0.48 24.95
CA LYS A 116 -6.88 0.83 23.52
C LYS A 116 -5.49 1.08 22.93
N THR A 117 -4.63 1.80 23.64
CA THR A 117 -3.25 2.04 23.20
C THR A 117 -2.47 0.73 23.10
N HIS A 118 -2.60 -0.16 24.09
CA HIS A 118 -1.97 -1.48 24.05
C HIS A 118 -2.44 -2.33 22.86
N LEU A 119 -3.74 -2.37 22.58
CA LEU A 119 -4.29 -3.08 21.43
C LEU A 119 -3.76 -2.52 20.10
N LEU A 120 -3.62 -1.19 20.00
CA LEU A 120 -3.12 -0.54 18.79
C LEU A 120 -1.63 -0.86 18.55
N ILE A 121 -0.81 -0.84 19.61
CA ILE A 121 0.61 -1.26 19.53
C ILE A 121 0.71 -2.73 19.09
N SER A 122 -0.07 -3.62 19.72
CA SER A 122 -0.07 -5.04 19.36
C SER A 122 -0.53 -5.28 17.92
N HIS A 123 -1.45 -4.45 17.40
CA HIS A 123 -1.88 -4.55 16.01
C HIS A 123 -0.75 -4.19 15.04
N ILE A 124 -0.03 -3.10 15.31
CA ILE A 124 1.13 -2.67 14.53
C ILE A 124 2.20 -3.76 14.54
N ASP A 125 2.51 -4.34 15.70
CA ASP A 125 3.53 -5.39 15.82
C ASP A 125 3.15 -6.65 15.01
N LEU A 126 1.86 -7.00 14.99
CA LEU A 126 1.37 -8.14 14.19
C LEU A 126 1.43 -7.83 12.69
N GLU A 127 1.08 -6.62 12.26
CA GLU A 127 1.20 -6.20 10.86
C GLU A 127 2.66 -6.25 10.38
N VAL A 128 3.61 -5.84 11.22
CA VAL A 128 5.04 -5.95 10.95
C VAL A 128 5.44 -7.42 10.79
N GLN A 129 5.08 -8.29 11.73
CA GLN A 129 5.40 -9.72 11.66
C GLN A 129 4.81 -10.42 10.43
N ILE A 130 3.57 -10.08 10.07
CA ILE A 130 2.93 -10.61 8.85
C ILE A 130 3.73 -10.17 7.62
N THR A 131 4.14 -8.90 7.57
CA THR A 131 4.93 -8.37 6.45
C THR A 131 6.29 -9.06 6.35
N GLU A 132 6.97 -9.28 7.48
CA GLU A 132 8.25 -9.98 7.53
C GLU A 132 8.14 -11.43 7.05
N LEU A 133 7.13 -12.18 7.53
CA LEU A 133 6.89 -13.56 7.09
C LEU A 133 6.53 -13.63 5.61
N GLN A 134 5.72 -12.70 5.13
CA GLN A 134 5.37 -12.59 3.72
C GLN A 134 6.59 -12.30 2.84
N ASN A 135 7.45 -11.36 3.26
CA ASN A 135 8.67 -11.05 2.53
C ASN A 135 9.66 -12.22 2.52
N GLY A 136 9.77 -12.95 3.64
CA GLY A 136 10.57 -14.18 3.72
C GLY A 136 10.06 -15.25 2.75
N HIS A 137 8.75 -15.48 2.73
CA HIS A 137 8.13 -16.43 1.80
C HIS A 137 8.33 -16.03 0.33
N ASP A 138 8.14 -14.75 0.00
CA ASP A 138 8.37 -14.22 -1.35
C ASP A 138 9.82 -14.47 -1.80
N HIS A 139 10.78 -14.29 -0.90
CA HIS A 139 12.20 -14.53 -1.16
C HIS A 139 12.49 -16.02 -1.41
N ASP A 140 11.96 -16.91 -0.57
CA ASP A 140 12.10 -18.36 -0.74
C ASP A 140 11.52 -18.83 -2.09
N CYS A 141 10.36 -18.30 -2.49
CA CYS A 141 9.74 -18.57 -3.78
C CYS A 141 10.59 -18.07 -4.96
N LEU A 142 11.16 -16.86 -4.85
CA LEU A 142 12.05 -16.31 -5.88
C LEU A 142 13.34 -17.12 -6.01
N ASP A 143 13.92 -17.58 -4.91
CA ASP A 143 15.13 -18.41 -4.92
C ASP A 143 14.86 -19.76 -5.59
N GLU A 144 13.70 -20.38 -5.32
CA GLU A 144 13.26 -21.59 -6.00
C GLU A 144 13.11 -21.35 -7.52
N ILE A 145 12.46 -20.25 -7.93
CA ILE A 145 12.30 -19.89 -9.34
C ILE A 145 13.64 -19.60 -10.00
N GLN A 146 14.54 -18.88 -9.31
CA GLN A 146 15.89 -18.59 -9.80
C GLN A 146 16.69 -19.87 -10.03
N TRP A 147 16.59 -20.85 -9.13
CA TRP A 147 17.16 -22.17 -9.33
C TRP A 147 16.53 -22.90 -10.53
N LEU A 148 15.20 -22.88 -10.64
CA LEU A 148 14.45 -23.44 -11.76
C LEU A 148 14.64 -22.70 -13.09
N LEU A 149 15.26 -21.53 -13.12
CA LEU A 149 15.64 -20.81 -14.33
C LEU A 149 17.11 -21.02 -14.71
N ASN A 150 17.83 -21.83 -13.93
CA ASN A 150 19.28 -22.05 -14.02
C ASN A 150 20.07 -20.74 -13.87
N LEU A 151 19.64 -19.90 -12.93
CA LEU A 151 20.23 -18.59 -12.63
C LEU A 151 20.81 -18.53 -11.21
N VAL A 152 21.31 -19.64 -10.66
CA VAL A 152 21.81 -19.71 -9.27
C VAL A 152 22.90 -18.66 -9.00
N ASP A 153 23.78 -18.42 -9.97
CA ASP A 153 24.87 -17.43 -9.85
C ASP A 153 24.45 -16.01 -10.29
N PHE A 154 23.18 -15.79 -10.63
CA PHE A 154 22.70 -14.48 -11.07
C PHE A 154 22.56 -13.50 -9.91
N LEU A 155 23.35 -12.43 -9.95
CA LEU A 155 23.27 -11.31 -9.03
C LEU A 155 22.79 -10.06 -9.77
N GLU A 156 21.79 -9.39 -9.22
CA GLU A 156 21.20 -8.19 -9.85
C GLU A 156 22.21 -7.05 -9.97
N GLU A 157 23.03 -6.89 -8.93
CA GLU A 157 24.08 -5.88 -8.91
C GLU A 157 25.13 -6.12 -9.99
N GLU A 158 25.44 -7.39 -10.29
CA GLU A 158 26.38 -7.74 -11.35
C GLU A 158 25.76 -7.47 -12.73
N HIS A 159 24.51 -7.87 -12.93
CA HIS A 159 23.75 -7.56 -14.16
C HIS A 159 23.64 -6.06 -14.40
N SER A 160 23.33 -5.28 -13.35
CA SER A 160 23.31 -3.81 -13.43
C SER A 160 24.69 -3.24 -13.79
N LYS A 161 25.77 -3.77 -13.20
CA LYS A 161 27.15 -3.36 -13.56
C LYS A 161 27.50 -3.73 -15.00
N GLU A 162 27.04 -4.87 -15.50
CA GLU A 162 27.21 -5.27 -16.90
C GLU A 162 26.46 -4.33 -17.85
N TRP A 163 25.23 -3.95 -17.49
CA TRP A 163 24.47 -2.96 -18.23
C TRP A 163 25.14 -1.58 -18.21
N ASP A 164 25.65 -1.13 -17.06
CA ASP A 164 26.37 0.14 -16.98
C ASP A 164 27.64 0.14 -17.83
N LYS A 165 28.38 -0.97 -17.85
CA LYS A 165 29.53 -1.15 -18.76
C LYS A 165 29.10 -1.08 -20.22
N HIS A 166 27.99 -1.74 -20.57
CA HIS A 166 27.43 -1.71 -21.92
C HIS A 166 26.99 -0.30 -22.31
N SER A 167 26.21 0.38 -21.46
CA SER A 167 25.78 1.77 -21.65
C SER A 167 26.98 2.70 -21.82
N GLN A 168 28.00 2.56 -20.98
CA GLN A 168 29.24 3.34 -21.11
C GLN A 168 29.99 3.03 -22.41
N ALA A 169 30.02 1.78 -22.88
CA ALA A 169 30.63 1.44 -24.16
C ALA A 169 29.85 2.03 -25.34
N VAL A 170 28.52 2.00 -25.25
CA VAL A 170 27.60 2.64 -26.22
C VAL A 170 27.77 4.17 -26.21
N ASP A 171 28.00 4.78 -25.05
CA ASP A 171 28.20 6.23 -24.86
C ASP A 171 29.61 6.71 -25.17
N ARG A 172 30.63 5.84 -25.06
CA ARG A 172 32.00 6.18 -25.46
C ARG A 172 32.16 6.05 -26.96
N GLY A 173 31.54 5.04 -27.57
CA GLY A 173 31.47 4.88 -29.02
C GLY A 173 32.83 4.97 -29.71
N ASP A 174 33.86 4.30 -29.17
CA ASP A 174 35.22 4.34 -29.73
C ASP A 174 35.24 3.93 -31.22
N ASP A 175 34.32 3.06 -31.66
CA ASP A 175 34.16 2.66 -33.07
C ASP A 175 33.32 3.63 -33.93
N PHE A 176 32.54 4.51 -33.30
CA PHE A 176 31.62 5.45 -33.96
C PHE A 176 32.14 6.89 -33.97
N ASN A 177 33.21 7.18 -33.24
CA ASN A 177 33.73 8.53 -32.99
C ASN A 177 34.45 9.19 -34.18
N GLU A 178 34.31 8.68 -35.41
CA GLU A 178 34.66 9.53 -36.55
C GLU A 178 33.57 10.63 -36.65
N GLU A 179 33.96 11.89 -36.47
CA GLU A 179 33.07 13.08 -36.46
C GLU A 179 32.14 13.16 -37.68
N ILE A 180 32.48 12.42 -38.74
CA ILE A 180 31.76 12.30 -39.99
C ILE A 180 30.48 11.45 -39.91
N PHE A 181 30.26 10.60 -38.91
CA PHE A 181 29.04 9.77 -38.86
C PHE A 181 27.99 10.32 -37.90
N GLN A 182 26.72 10.16 -38.26
CA GLN A 182 25.60 10.51 -37.40
C GLN A 182 25.65 9.69 -36.12
N GLN A 183 25.52 10.36 -34.98
CA GLN A 183 25.50 9.74 -33.66
C GLN A 183 24.07 9.78 -33.10
N MET A 184 23.60 8.68 -32.53
CA MET A 184 22.29 8.65 -31.86
C MET A 184 22.44 9.16 -30.41
N ARG A 185 22.79 10.43 -30.26
CA ARG A 185 23.01 11.08 -28.95
C ARG A 185 22.55 12.52 -29.01
N GLY A 186 22.27 13.12 -27.85
CA GLY A 186 21.87 14.52 -27.75
C GLY A 186 20.64 14.83 -28.62
N PRO A 187 20.67 15.88 -29.46
CA PRO A 187 19.51 16.29 -30.26
C PRO A 187 18.93 15.20 -31.16
N GLU A 188 19.77 14.34 -31.74
CA GLU A 188 19.31 13.24 -32.59
C GLU A 188 18.53 12.18 -31.80
N LEU A 189 18.99 11.86 -30.58
CA LEU A 189 18.28 10.96 -29.67
C LEU A 189 16.95 11.58 -29.20
N ASP A 190 16.97 12.86 -28.86
CA ASP A 190 15.76 13.60 -28.45
C ASP A 190 14.75 13.68 -29.59
N SER A 191 15.23 13.94 -30.82
CA SER A 191 14.39 13.95 -32.02
C SER A 191 13.80 12.57 -32.30
N PHE A 192 14.57 11.49 -32.12
CA PHE A 192 14.03 10.14 -32.27
C PHE A 192 12.98 9.83 -31.20
N ARG A 193 13.22 10.22 -29.95
CA ARG A 193 12.24 10.08 -28.87
C ARG A 193 10.96 10.87 -29.14
N ALA A 194 11.06 12.01 -29.81
CA ALA A 194 9.90 12.80 -30.24
C ALA A 194 9.21 12.24 -31.50
N SER A 195 9.75 11.20 -32.13
CA SER A 195 9.17 10.61 -33.34
C SER A 195 7.85 9.88 -33.07
N GLU A 196 7.01 9.77 -34.10
CA GLU A 196 5.72 9.08 -34.04
C GLU A 196 5.89 7.61 -33.60
N ASP A 197 6.86 6.88 -34.15
CA ASP A 197 7.07 5.46 -33.82
C ASP A 197 7.41 5.25 -32.33
N TYR A 198 8.28 6.09 -31.77
CA TYR A 198 8.66 5.98 -30.36
C TYR A 198 7.52 6.41 -29.43
N GLN A 199 6.81 7.49 -29.76
CA GLN A 199 5.67 7.94 -28.96
C GLN A 199 4.50 6.97 -29.03
N LEU A 200 4.23 6.41 -30.21
CA LEU A 200 3.22 5.36 -30.38
C LEU A 200 3.54 4.16 -29.49
N TRP A 201 4.80 3.71 -29.45
CA TRP A 201 5.21 2.65 -28.54
C TRP A 201 5.10 3.04 -27.05
N LYS A 202 5.60 4.22 -26.69
CA LYS A 202 5.70 4.67 -25.30
C LYS A 202 4.35 5.00 -24.68
N GLU A 203 3.45 5.63 -25.43
CA GLU A 203 2.17 6.15 -24.94
C GLU A 203 0.98 5.26 -25.30
N SER A 204 1.17 4.19 -26.09
CA SER A 204 0.07 3.30 -26.48
C SER A 204 -0.65 2.72 -25.27
N GLU A 205 -1.98 2.80 -25.31
CA GLU A 205 -2.88 2.16 -24.34
C GLU A 205 -2.94 0.63 -24.49
N ARG A 206 -2.41 0.10 -25.59
CA ARG A 206 -2.33 -1.34 -25.88
C ARG A 206 -0.90 -1.83 -25.78
N SER A 207 -0.75 -3.14 -25.56
CA SER A 207 0.52 -3.83 -25.65
C SER A 207 1.12 -3.70 -27.05
N CYS A 208 2.42 -3.44 -27.15
CA CYS A 208 3.11 -3.25 -28.42
C CYS A 208 4.59 -3.64 -28.35
N LEU A 209 5.15 -3.99 -29.52
CA LEU A 209 6.55 -4.31 -29.74
C LEU A 209 7.13 -3.31 -30.74
N LEU A 210 8.15 -2.57 -30.32
CA LEU A 210 8.96 -1.70 -31.16
C LEU A 210 10.28 -2.40 -31.52
N ILE A 211 10.47 -2.66 -32.81
CA ILE A 211 11.71 -3.19 -33.37
C ILE A 211 12.47 -2.05 -34.03
N LEU A 212 13.67 -1.77 -33.53
CA LEU A 212 14.60 -0.82 -34.09
C LEU A 212 15.67 -1.57 -34.89
N SER A 213 15.56 -1.56 -36.22
CA SER A 213 16.56 -2.14 -37.13
C SER A 213 17.49 -1.04 -37.64
N CYS A 214 18.75 -1.09 -37.20
CA CYS A 214 19.77 -0.13 -37.60
C CYS A 214 20.74 -0.74 -38.62
N TYR A 215 21.10 0.00 -39.65
CA TYR A 215 22.20 -0.37 -40.55
C TYR A 215 23.32 0.65 -40.37
N ASN A 216 24.33 0.31 -39.56
CA ASN A 216 25.54 1.13 -39.44
C ASN A 216 26.18 1.35 -40.84
N ASP A 217 26.96 2.40 -41.04
CA ASP A 217 27.63 2.65 -42.33
C ASP A 217 28.66 1.53 -42.67
N ILE A 218 28.93 1.29 -43.97
CA ILE A 218 29.83 0.19 -44.41
C ILE A 218 31.28 0.49 -44.02
N SER A 219 31.63 1.77 -44.02
CA SER A 219 32.95 2.29 -43.71
C SER A 219 33.30 2.10 -42.23
N ILE A 220 32.30 1.91 -41.36
CA ILE A 220 32.51 1.60 -39.94
C ILE A 220 32.83 0.12 -39.80
N HIS A 221 34.08 -0.22 -40.06
CA HIS A 221 34.59 -1.57 -39.89
C HIS A 221 34.57 -1.96 -38.40
N GLN A 222 34.07 -3.16 -38.10
CA GLN A 222 34.09 -3.76 -36.76
C GLN A 222 33.25 -3.04 -35.69
N ALA A 223 32.27 -2.20 -36.05
CA ALA A 223 31.38 -1.58 -35.07
C ALA A 223 30.76 -2.63 -34.14
N TYR A 224 31.24 -2.65 -32.90
CA TYR A 224 30.76 -3.58 -31.90
C TYR A 224 29.40 -3.15 -31.35
N GLN A 225 28.96 -1.90 -31.57
CA GLN A 225 27.62 -1.45 -31.15
C GLN A 225 26.69 -1.26 -32.34
N CYS A 226 25.38 -1.15 -32.09
CA CYS A 226 24.42 -0.71 -33.10
C CYS A 226 24.21 0.79 -32.91
N TRP A 227 24.07 1.53 -34.01
CA TRP A 227 23.79 2.97 -33.97
C TRP A 227 22.54 3.32 -33.14
N PHE A 228 21.56 2.41 -33.04
CA PHE A 228 20.36 2.56 -32.20
C PHE A 228 20.48 2.04 -30.75
N SER A 229 21.56 1.37 -30.38
CA SER A 229 21.78 0.93 -28.99
C SER A 229 21.68 2.05 -27.94
N PRO A 230 22.09 3.31 -28.20
CA PRO A 230 21.85 4.42 -27.28
C PRO A 230 20.39 4.65 -26.90
N ILE A 231 19.44 4.32 -27.78
CA ILE A 231 17.99 4.45 -27.49
C ILE A 231 17.59 3.48 -26.37
N ALA A 232 18.04 2.22 -26.46
CA ALA A 232 17.79 1.22 -25.42
C ALA A 232 18.47 1.60 -24.10
N ALA A 233 19.75 1.98 -24.16
CA ALA A 233 20.53 2.43 -23.00
C ALA A 233 19.85 3.60 -22.25
N ALA A 234 19.48 4.65 -23.01
CA ALA A 234 18.83 5.82 -22.45
C ALA A 234 17.41 5.49 -21.93
N THR A 235 16.67 4.60 -22.58
CA THR A 235 15.32 4.20 -22.12
C THR A 235 15.37 3.51 -20.75
N VAL A 236 16.30 2.58 -20.54
CA VAL A 236 16.47 1.92 -19.23
C VAL A 236 16.96 2.91 -18.17
N LYS A 237 17.85 3.83 -18.54
CA LYS A 237 18.33 4.88 -17.64
C LYS A 237 17.17 5.77 -17.15
N ASP A 238 16.25 6.13 -18.04
CA ASP A 238 15.09 6.95 -17.69
C ASP A 238 14.19 6.23 -16.67
N PHE A 239 13.93 4.93 -16.85
CA PHE A 239 13.14 4.13 -15.89
C PHE A 239 13.74 4.11 -14.48
N GLY A 240 15.07 4.21 -14.35
CA GLY A 240 15.74 4.29 -13.04
C GLY A 240 15.63 5.66 -12.36
N GLN A 241 15.29 6.71 -13.12
CA GLN A 241 15.25 8.11 -12.65
C GLN A 241 13.84 8.63 -12.36
N GLU A 242 12.79 7.93 -12.80
CA GLU A 242 11.40 8.31 -12.55
C GLU A 242 11.03 8.21 -11.05
N GLU A 243 10.24 9.18 -10.57
CA GLU A 243 9.77 9.24 -9.16
C GLU A 243 8.89 8.03 -8.82
N ILE A 244 8.07 7.61 -9.79
CA ILE A 244 7.30 6.36 -9.75
C ILE A 244 7.97 5.42 -10.73
N ARG A 245 8.75 4.46 -10.22
CA ARG A 245 9.46 3.50 -11.07
C ARG A 245 8.44 2.62 -11.81
N PRO A 246 8.50 2.56 -13.15
CA PRO A 246 7.69 1.60 -13.89
C PRO A 246 8.17 0.17 -13.61
N LEU A 247 7.36 -0.83 -13.98
CA LEU A 247 7.81 -2.22 -13.98
C LEU A 247 8.60 -2.46 -15.26
N TYR A 248 9.86 -2.87 -15.16
CA TYR A 248 10.69 -3.06 -16.34
C TYR A 248 11.74 -4.17 -16.20
N ALA A 249 12.05 -4.85 -17.30
CA ALA A 249 13.21 -5.73 -17.41
C ALA A 249 14.07 -5.31 -18.59
N TYR A 250 15.37 -5.58 -18.48
CA TYR A 250 16.30 -5.24 -19.54
C TYR A 250 17.41 -6.27 -19.72
N TYR A 251 17.92 -6.38 -20.94
CA TYR A 251 19.03 -7.24 -21.28
C TYR A 251 19.81 -6.72 -22.49
N ALA A 252 21.14 -6.63 -22.37
CA ALA A 252 22.02 -6.34 -23.51
C ALA A 252 22.79 -7.61 -23.89
N LEU A 253 22.64 -8.07 -25.13
CA LEU A 253 23.34 -9.28 -25.55
C LEU A 253 24.85 -9.02 -25.75
N PRO A 254 25.73 -9.80 -25.09
CA PRO A 254 27.17 -9.65 -25.23
C PRO A 254 27.64 -10.07 -26.62
N GLN A 255 28.84 -9.65 -27.01
CA GLN A 255 29.40 -9.91 -28.34
C GLN A 255 29.47 -11.39 -28.70
N ASN A 256 29.78 -12.24 -27.71
CA ASN A 256 29.86 -13.70 -27.88
C ASN A 256 28.48 -14.36 -28.06
N GLY A 257 27.40 -13.59 -27.98
CA GLY A 257 26.04 -14.07 -28.02
C GLY A 257 25.61 -14.77 -26.73
N LYS A 258 24.30 -15.04 -26.65
CA LYS A 258 23.65 -15.78 -25.57
C LYS A 258 22.53 -16.64 -26.13
N LEU A 259 22.16 -17.68 -25.39
CA LEU A 259 21.04 -18.53 -25.78
C LEU A 259 19.73 -17.80 -25.51
N LEU A 260 18.70 -18.16 -26.29
CA LEU A 260 17.33 -17.67 -26.13
C LEU A 260 16.86 -17.76 -24.68
N TYR A 261 17.08 -18.92 -24.06
CA TYR A 261 16.62 -19.21 -22.71
C TYR A 261 17.33 -18.37 -21.67
N ASP A 262 18.62 -18.08 -21.84
CA ASP A 262 19.37 -17.25 -20.89
C ASP A 262 18.78 -15.83 -20.85
N VAL A 263 18.46 -15.29 -22.04
CA VAL A 263 17.85 -13.96 -22.16
C VAL A 263 16.46 -13.94 -21.51
N LEU A 264 15.61 -14.90 -21.86
CA LEU A 264 14.25 -14.98 -21.30
C LEU A 264 14.29 -15.21 -19.79
N SER A 265 15.08 -16.16 -19.28
CA SER A 265 15.22 -16.42 -17.85
C SER A 265 15.59 -15.16 -17.06
N VAL A 266 16.54 -14.36 -17.55
CA VAL A 266 16.97 -13.13 -16.86
C VAL A 266 15.90 -12.05 -16.90
N ILE A 267 15.17 -11.92 -18.01
CA ILE A 267 14.02 -11.01 -18.11
C ILE A 267 12.94 -11.42 -17.11
N LEU A 268 12.58 -12.70 -17.12
CA LEU A 268 11.54 -13.28 -16.28
C LEU A 268 11.83 -13.07 -14.78
N LEU A 269 13.06 -13.37 -14.36
CA LEU A 269 13.48 -13.17 -12.98
C LEU A 269 13.44 -11.70 -12.54
N GLN A 270 13.86 -10.76 -13.39
CA GLN A 270 13.79 -9.32 -13.09
C GLN A 270 12.33 -8.85 -12.87
N LEU A 271 11.41 -9.36 -13.67
CA LEU A 271 9.99 -9.00 -13.59
C LEU A 271 9.33 -9.59 -12.35
N LEU A 272 9.57 -10.87 -12.07
CA LEU A 272 9.06 -11.53 -10.87
C LEU A 272 9.59 -10.93 -9.58
N ARG A 273 10.85 -10.48 -9.55
CA ARG A 273 11.40 -9.77 -8.38
C ARG A 273 10.65 -8.48 -8.08
N GLN A 274 10.25 -7.74 -9.10
CA GLN A 274 9.46 -6.51 -8.93
C GLN A 274 8.01 -6.78 -8.52
N LYS A 275 7.48 -7.96 -8.84
CA LYS A 275 6.12 -8.40 -8.49
C LYS A 275 6.14 -9.64 -7.59
N SER A 276 7.07 -9.68 -6.62
CA SER A 276 7.27 -10.87 -5.76
C SER A 276 6.02 -11.25 -4.98
N GLY A 277 5.23 -10.25 -4.56
CA GLY A 277 3.99 -10.47 -3.83
C GLY A 277 2.91 -11.22 -4.63
N ALA A 278 3.02 -11.30 -5.96
CA ALA A 278 2.10 -12.10 -6.75
C ALA A 278 2.42 -13.62 -6.69
N LEU A 279 3.60 -14.00 -6.20
CA LEU A 279 3.97 -15.38 -5.92
C LEU A 279 3.30 -15.96 -4.66
N ARG A 280 2.69 -15.10 -3.83
CA ARG A 280 1.92 -15.51 -2.64
C ARG A 280 0.63 -16.27 -3.00
N ASP A 281 0.15 -16.14 -4.24
CA ASP A 281 -0.92 -16.97 -4.76
C ASP A 281 -0.36 -18.37 -5.04
N GLU A 282 -0.57 -19.31 -4.09
CA GLU A 282 -0.08 -20.68 -4.17
C GLU A 282 -0.49 -21.39 -5.47
N GLN A 283 -1.67 -21.09 -6.01
CA GLN A 283 -2.13 -21.70 -7.25
C GLN A 283 -1.27 -21.21 -8.42
N ARG A 284 -1.14 -19.88 -8.57
CA ARG A 284 -0.33 -19.29 -9.66
C ARG A 284 1.14 -19.70 -9.56
N HIS A 285 1.70 -19.70 -8.35
CA HIS A 285 3.06 -20.14 -8.09
C HIS A 285 3.26 -21.61 -8.48
N THR A 286 2.35 -22.50 -8.07
CA THR A 286 2.43 -23.94 -8.40
C THR A 286 2.31 -24.19 -9.89
N GLU A 287 1.45 -23.45 -10.58
CA GLU A 287 1.30 -23.53 -12.04
C GLU A 287 2.59 -23.09 -12.75
N LEU A 288 3.19 -21.97 -12.34
CA LEU A 288 4.47 -21.48 -12.88
C LEU A 288 5.60 -22.49 -12.64
N ARG A 289 5.73 -22.97 -11.39
CA ARG A 289 6.70 -24.01 -11.00
C ARG A 289 6.56 -25.27 -11.85
N THR A 290 5.33 -25.70 -12.13
CA THR A 290 5.06 -26.88 -12.94
C THR A 290 5.54 -26.70 -14.37
N GLU A 291 5.31 -25.54 -14.99
CA GLU A 291 5.82 -25.25 -16.34
C GLU A 291 7.35 -25.12 -16.38
N LEU A 292 7.96 -24.50 -15.37
CA LEU A 292 9.42 -24.43 -15.21
C LEU A 292 10.04 -25.83 -15.03
N GLY A 293 9.37 -26.71 -14.28
CA GLY A 293 9.78 -28.10 -14.12
C GLY A 293 9.73 -28.88 -15.44
N LYS A 294 8.73 -28.63 -16.29
CA LYS A 294 8.67 -29.21 -17.65
C LYS A 294 9.83 -28.74 -18.51
N PHE A 295 10.21 -27.46 -18.42
CA PHE A 295 11.35 -26.91 -19.16
C PHE A 295 12.69 -27.59 -18.80
N HIS A 296 12.82 -28.14 -17.59
CA HIS A 296 14.00 -28.85 -17.09
C HIS A 296 13.98 -30.37 -17.31
N GLN A 297 12.95 -30.93 -17.95
CA GLN A 297 12.88 -32.37 -18.18
C GLN A 297 14.02 -32.85 -19.08
N THR A 298 14.73 -33.88 -18.62
CA THR A 298 15.84 -34.47 -19.36
C THR A 298 15.35 -35.22 -20.59
N GLY A 299 16.04 -35.06 -21.72
CA GLY A 299 15.69 -35.72 -22.98
C GLY A 299 14.64 -35.01 -23.83
N MET A 300 14.24 -33.79 -23.47
CA MET A 300 13.34 -32.97 -24.28
C MET A 300 14.03 -32.46 -25.55
N ASP A 301 13.32 -32.50 -26.69
CA ASP A 301 13.80 -31.88 -27.92
C ASP A 301 13.94 -30.36 -27.75
N GLU A 302 14.80 -29.73 -28.54
CA GLU A 302 14.98 -28.28 -28.50
C GLU A 302 13.67 -27.54 -28.79
N ASN A 303 12.85 -28.00 -29.73
CA ASN A 303 11.58 -27.33 -30.03
C ASN A 303 10.59 -27.41 -28.87
N ASP A 304 10.50 -28.56 -28.21
CA ASP A 304 9.66 -28.74 -27.03
C ASP A 304 10.12 -27.81 -25.91
N ARG A 305 11.45 -27.64 -25.76
CA ARG A 305 12.05 -26.73 -24.77
C ARG A 305 11.71 -25.27 -25.03
N VAL A 306 11.65 -24.86 -26.30
CA VAL A 306 11.15 -23.53 -26.70
C VAL A 306 9.69 -23.37 -26.32
N LEU A 307 8.84 -24.35 -26.65
CA LEU A 307 7.41 -24.28 -26.34
C LEU A 307 7.15 -24.28 -24.83
N ALA A 308 7.98 -24.97 -24.04
CA ALA A 308 7.92 -24.91 -22.59
C ALA A 308 8.30 -23.52 -22.06
N MET A 309 9.40 -22.94 -22.54
CA MET A 309 9.79 -21.57 -22.17
C MET A 309 8.73 -20.55 -22.59
N GLU A 310 8.14 -20.71 -23.77
CA GLU A 310 7.03 -19.87 -24.23
C GLU A 310 5.86 -19.93 -23.23
N ARG A 311 5.43 -21.13 -22.80
CA ARG A 311 4.37 -21.26 -21.78
C ARG A 311 4.73 -20.61 -20.46
N VAL A 312 5.99 -20.71 -20.03
CA VAL A 312 6.49 -20.03 -18.82
C VAL A 312 6.37 -18.51 -18.99
N THR A 313 6.86 -17.95 -20.11
CA THR A 313 6.79 -16.50 -20.36
C THR A 313 5.35 -15.99 -20.39
N LEU A 314 4.43 -16.72 -21.02
CA LEU A 314 3.02 -16.34 -21.07
C LEU A 314 2.38 -16.39 -19.68
N ARG A 315 2.72 -17.42 -18.88
CA ARG A 315 2.21 -17.54 -17.52
C ARG A 315 2.71 -16.43 -16.62
N GLU A 316 3.96 -16.02 -16.78
CA GLU A 316 4.52 -14.93 -15.98
C GLU A 316 3.80 -13.60 -16.24
N ILE A 317 3.49 -13.32 -17.51
CA ILE A 317 2.77 -12.09 -17.87
C ILE A 317 1.37 -12.04 -17.22
N ASP A 318 0.74 -13.18 -16.95
CA ASP A 318 -0.54 -13.26 -16.24
C ASP A 318 -0.45 -12.86 -14.74
N PHE A 319 0.74 -12.67 -14.16
CA PHE A 319 0.90 -12.15 -12.80
C PHE A 319 0.67 -10.63 -12.71
N PHE A 320 0.66 -9.93 -13.83
CA PHE A 320 0.49 -8.48 -13.89
C PHE A 320 -0.97 -8.09 -14.12
N ASP A 321 -1.41 -7.07 -13.38
CA ASP A 321 -2.79 -6.58 -13.43
C ASP A 321 -3.05 -5.76 -14.71
N GLU A 322 -4.29 -5.71 -15.17
CA GLU A 322 -4.68 -5.00 -16.41
C GLU A 322 -4.33 -3.49 -16.39
N SER A 323 -4.31 -2.88 -15.20
CA SER A 323 -3.94 -1.48 -15.01
C SER A 323 -2.43 -1.22 -15.08
N GLU A 324 -1.61 -2.26 -14.99
CA GLU A 324 -0.16 -2.14 -14.93
C GLU A 324 0.46 -1.96 -16.31
N THR A 325 1.57 -1.24 -16.35
CA THR A 325 2.40 -1.07 -17.55
C THR A 325 3.75 -1.71 -17.30
N LEU A 326 4.14 -2.59 -18.22
CA LEU A 326 5.33 -3.41 -18.15
C LEU A 326 6.24 -3.11 -19.34
N TYR A 327 7.52 -2.85 -19.09
CA TYR A 327 8.49 -2.59 -20.16
C TYR A 327 9.54 -3.70 -20.24
N ILE A 328 9.87 -4.12 -21.47
CA ILE A 328 10.98 -5.05 -21.70
C ILE A 328 11.90 -4.41 -22.74
N VAL A 329 13.17 -4.18 -22.38
CA VAL A 329 14.16 -3.56 -23.28
C VAL A 329 15.27 -4.56 -23.58
N VAL A 330 15.40 -4.97 -24.84
CA VAL A 330 16.44 -5.92 -25.26
C VAL A 330 17.31 -5.32 -26.35
N ASP A 331 18.58 -5.08 -26.03
CA ASP A 331 19.56 -4.56 -26.97
C ASP A 331 20.34 -5.69 -27.65
N ARG A 332 20.61 -5.51 -28.95
CA ARG A 332 21.37 -6.44 -29.81
C ARG A 332 20.76 -7.84 -29.93
N VAL A 333 19.45 -7.91 -30.17
CA VAL A 333 18.74 -9.19 -30.42
C VAL A 333 19.37 -9.99 -31.57
N ASP A 334 20.04 -9.32 -32.53
CA ASP A 334 20.80 -9.97 -33.61
C ASP A 334 21.88 -10.95 -33.13
N ARG A 335 22.32 -10.82 -31.87
CA ARG A 335 23.34 -11.67 -31.22
C ARG A 335 22.76 -12.90 -30.51
N CYS A 336 21.45 -13.06 -30.48
CA CYS A 336 20.81 -14.25 -29.95
C CYS A 336 21.00 -15.39 -30.96
N ARG A 337 22.12 -16.11 -30.86
CA ARG A 337 22.54 -17.15 -31.80
C ARG A 337 23.01 -18.39 -31.06
N ASP A 338 22.77 -19.55 -31.64
CA ASP A 338 23.45 -20.80 -31.27
C ASP A 338 24.39 -21.19 -32.42
N PRO A 339 25.65 -21.57 -32.15
CA PRO A 339 26.57 -22.05 -33.18
C PRO A 339 26.10 -23.31 -33.93
N LYS A 340 25.08 -24.04 -33.46
CA LYS A 340 24.71 -25.36 -34.00
C LYS A 340 23.41 -25.43 -34.82
N THR A 341 22.41 -24.57 -34.57
CA THR A 341 21.07 -24.69 -35.22
C THR A 341 20.18 -23.45 -35.05
N VAL A 342 19.25 -23.26 -36.02
CA VAL A 342 18.02 -22.41 -36.08
C VAL A 342 18.14 -20.92 -35.71
N ASP A 343 17.42 -20.05 -36.42
CA ASP A 343 17.29 -18.60 -36.15
C ASP A 343 16.71 -18.29 -34.76
N ARG A 344 17.50 -18.41 -33.71
CA ARG A 344 17.05 -18.20 -32.32
C ARG A 344 16.65 -16.75 -32.03
N HIS A 345 17.26 -15.78 -32.69
CA HIS A 345 16.84 -14.39 -32.63
C HIS A 345 15.40 -14.20 -33.18
N LYS A 346 15.02 -14.94 -34.23
CA LYS A 346 13.64 -14.98 -34.74
C LYS A 346 12.69 -15.59 -33.71
N MET A 347 13.12 -16.65 -33.03
CA MET A 347 12.34 -17.29 -31.96
C MET A 347 12.17 -16.38 -30.74
N LEU A 348 13.17 -15.59 -30.39
CA LEU A 348 13.09 -14.57 -29.34
C LEU A 348 12.03 -13.53 -29.69
N LEU A 349 12.07 -12.95 -30.89
CA LEU A 349 11.05 -12.00 -31.33
C LEU A 349 9.65 -12.62 -31.38
N LYS A 350 9.52 -13.87 -31.83
CA LYS A 350 8.24 -14.60 -31.80
C LYS A 350 7.70 -14.74 -30.39
N ASN A 351 8.54 -15.02 -29.40
CA ASN A 351 8.11 -15.08 -28.00
C ASN A 351 7.62 -13.70 -27.53
N PHE A 352 8.36 -12.63 -27.80
CA PHE A 352 7.90 -11.27 -27.44
C PHE A 352 6.58 -10.89 -28.09
N ILE A 353 6.35 -11.25 -29.36
CA ILE A 353 5.05 -11.02 -30.01
C ILE A 353 3.95 -11.81 -29.30
N LYS A 354 4.17 -13.09 -29.01
CA LYS A 354 3.17 -13.90 -28.29
C LYS A 354 2.87 -13.35 -26.91
N MET A 355 3.88 -12.87 -26.19
CA MET A 355 3.70 -12.18 -24.92
C MET A 355 2.85 -10.92 -25.09
N VAL A 356 3.16 -10.07 -26.07
CA VAL A 356 2.39 -8.85 -26.38
C VAL A 356 0.94 -9.16 -26.77
N GLU A 357 0.72 -10.23 -27.54
CA GLU A 357 -0.62 -10.66 -27.97
C GLU A 357 -1.45 -11.27 -26.83
N ALA A 358 -0.81 -11.92 -25.86
CA ALA A 358 -1.48 -12.57 -24.74
C ALA A 358 -1.63 -11.67 -23.50
N ALA A 359 -0.80 -10.63 -23.38
CA ALA A 359 -0.77 -9.74 -22.22
C ALA A 359 -2.11 -9.05 -22.00
N ARG A 360 -2.62 -9.14 -20.77
CA ARG A 360 -3.79 -8.35 -20.32
C ARG A 360 -3.38 -6.99 -19.78
N CYS A 361 -2.18 -6.89 -19.21
CA CYS A 361 -1.53 -5.64 -18.85
C CYS A 361 -1.00 -4.91 -20.09
N LYS A 362 -0.55 -3.66 -19.94
CA LYS A 362 0.06 -2.87 -21.01
C LYS A 362 1.54 -3.24 -21.17
N LEU A 363 1.83 -4.26 -21.99
CA LEU A 363 3.20 -4.74 -22.24
C LEU A 363 3.85 -3.99 -23.41
N ARG A 364 4.97 -3.30 -23.14
CA ARG A 364 5.75 -2.51 -24.10
C ARG A 364 7.15 -3.10 -24.25
N VAL A 365 7.41 -3.71 -25.40
CA VAL A 365 8.72 -4.33 -25.68
C VAL A 365 9.50 -3.47 -26.66
N LEU A 366 10.74 -3.11 -26.33
CA LEU A 366 11.68 -2.42 -27.19
C LEU A 366 12.82 -3.38 -27.54
N THR A 367 13.09 -3.56 -28.83
CA THR A 367 14.22 -4.38 -29.29
C THR A 367 15.11 -3.62 -30.25
N VAL A 368 16.41 -3.79 -30.13
CA VAL A 368 17.40 -3.20 -31.05
C VAL A 368 18.14 -4.30 -31.79
N ILE A 369 18.24 -4.15 -33.11
CA ILE A 369 18.82 -5.13 -34.04
C ILE A 369 19.80 -4.40 -34.96
N ASN A 370 21.00 -4.97 -35.11
CA ASN A 370 21.86 -4.58 -36.24
C ASN A 370 21.37 -5.29 -37.52
N GLY A 371 20.78 -4.53 -38.43
CA GLY A 371 20.23 -4.96 -39.71
C GLY A 371 21.24 -5.65 -40.63
N ARG A 372 22.54 -5.35 -40.49
CA ARG A 372 23.60 -6.06 -41.23
C ARG A 372 23.82 -7.47 -40.70
N SER A 373 23.70 -7.64 -39.39
CA SER A 373 23.79 -8.95 -38.75
C SER A 373 22.54 -9.79 -39.04
N TRP A 374 21.38 -9.14 -39.08
CA TRP A 374 20.10 -9.77 -39.35
C TRP A 374 19.08 -8.80 -39.96
N ARG A 375 18.68 -9.06 -41.20
CA ARG A 375 17.69 -8.27 -41.95
C ARG A 375 16.27 -8.66 -41.55
N VAL A 376 15.71 -7.98 -40.56
CA VAL A 376 14.39 -8.30 -39.99
C VAL A 376 13.24 -8.06 -40.98
N GLU A 377 13.41 -7.11 -41.89
CA GLU A 377 12.42 -6.73 -42.91
C GLU A 377 12.10 -7.91 -43.84
N SER A 378 13.12 -8.70 -44.19
CA SER A 378 12.97 -9.89 -45.02
C SER A 378 12.22 -11.03 -44.34
N HIS A 379 12.06 -10.96 -43.01
CA HIS A 379 11.42 -12.00 -42.21
C HIS A 379 10.11 -11.51 -41.56
N ARG A 380 9.63 -10.31 -41.90
CA ARG A 380 8.45 -9.69 -41.26
C ARG A 380 7.22 -10.60 -41.29
N ASP A 381 6.94 -11.21 -42.44
CA ASP A 381 5.79 -12.11 -42.62
C ASP A 381 5.94 -13.41 -41.81
N GLU A 382 7.18 -13.86 -41.58
CA GLU A 382 7.47 -15.11 -40.89
C GLU A 382 7.52 -14.98 -39.36
N ILE A 383 7.76 -13.76 -38.86
CA ILE A 383 7.74 -13.45 -37.42
C ILE A 383 6.27 -13.48 -36.90
N GLY A 384 5.28 -13.43 -37.81
CA GLY A 384 3.95 -14.00 -37.54
C GLY A 384 3.03 -13.14 -36.69
N ALA A 385 3.18 -11.82 -36.73
CA ALA A 385 2.27 -10.92 -36.03
C ALA A 385 0.85 -11.05 -36.61
N LYS A 386 -0.10 -11.58 -35.82
CA LYS A 386 -1.52 -11.45 -36.13
C LYS A 386 -1.98 -10.01 -35.89
N MET A 387 -1.34 -9.32 -34.94
CA MET A 387 -1.50 -7.88 -34.72
C MET A 387 -0.67 -7.04 -35.68
N LYS A 388 -1.29 -6.54 -36.76
CA LYS A 388 -0.67 -5.46 -37.56
C LYS A 388 -0.51 -4.14 -36.79
N GLU A 389 -1.36 -3.90 -35.78
CA GLU A 389 -1.39 -2.65 -35.00
C GLU A 389 -0.44 -2.66 -33.79
N GLY A 390 0.01 -3.82 -33.33
CA GLY A 390 0.88 -3.96 -32.14
C GLY A 390 2.37 -4.08 -32.44
N LEU A 391 2.74 -4.23 -33.72
CA LEU A 391 4.13 -4.35 -34.16
C LEU A 391 4.57 -3.10 -34.91
N ILE A 392 5.50 -2.34 -34.31
CA ILE A 392 6.11 -1.14 -34.89
C ILE A 392 7.52 -1.52 -35.33
N LEU A 393 7.82 -1.40 -36.63
CA LEU A 393 9.14 -1.66 -37.18
C LEU A 393 9.72 -0.35 -37.71
N HIS A 394 10.76 0.13 -37.05
CA HIS A 394 11.50 1.30 -37.47
C HIS A 394 12.86 0.86 -38.03
N THR A 395 13.09 1.15 -39.30
CA THR A 395 14.34 0.83 -40.00
C THR A 395 15.03 2.11 -40.43
N ALA A 396 16.33 2.24 -40.11
CA ALA A 396 17.13 3.34 -40.61
C ALA A 396 18.56 2.91 -40.94
N GLU A 397 19.16 3.61 -41.90
CA GLU A 397 20.58 3.51 -42.22
C GLU A 397 21.30 4.70 -41.60
N GLN A 398 22.49 4.45 -41.04
CA GLN A 398 23.30 5.50 -40.42
C GLN A 398 23.84 6.44 -41.48
N GLY A 399 23.50 7.72 -41.39
CA GLY A 399 23.98 8.75 -42.29
C GLY A 399 25.38 9.26 -41.95
N VAL A 400 25.97 9.96 -42.92
CA VAL A 400 27.15 10.81 -42.73
C VAL A 400 26.68 12.21 -42.33
N ARG A 401 27.29 12.80 -41.29
CA ARG A 401 27.10 14.21 -40.89
C ARG A 401 27.55 15.11 -42.04
N CYS A 402 26.58 15.83 -42.63
CA CYS A 402 26.80 16.80 -43.70
C CYS A 402 27.05 18.20 -43.13
#